data_AF-A0A5E3XC09-F1
#
_entry.id   AF-A0A5E3XC09-F1
#
_cell.length_a   1.000
_cell.length_b   1.000
_cell.length_c   1.000
_cell.angle_alpha   90.00
_cell.angle_beta   90.00
_cell.angle_gamma   90.00
#
_symmetry.space_group_name_H-M   'P 1'
#
loop_
_entity.id
_entity.type
_entity.pdbx_description
1 polymer ?
#
loop_
_entity_poly.entity_id
_entity_poly.type
_entity_poly.pdbx_seq_one_letter_code
_entity_poly.pdbx_strand_id
1 'polypeptide(L)'
;MSTANLPALYTYLQEEKTRAYVADQIEESQLMVPPFEKMENLTNTSYAQAHFQFQQDGNVNILVNRDGEVMESVFSMTGVLTGKSTMPYLTNRELTQIPAYGRFGHQYIALTAPGLSTIATIKHAISVVHVMASLICPEGSLRPLTDLFLDGEDAVLASAPLGTPAHHAHPDDTPLVLTQQQDPNGHVQQYCQQRGLLVLQDNQVDVFPGFAQGNVSHLRSRFVRMAAYLSTSAGMYDLHGGTSGALLRAGQIVRVEVGFRIVPVGQGKFALRMDLKSAAIMNDDVVAAMAFAEAATRINSARRTISVAGPGPSTILARVKRAKRNQAATEKDVADMDTLGDLPFPPAST
;
A
#
# COMPACT_ATOMS: atom_id res chain seq x y z
N MET A 1 17.54 6.16 -22.58
CA MET A 1 16.08 6.05 -22.67
C MET A 1 15.48 7.44 -22.50
N SER A 2 14.49 7.81 -23.32
CA SER A 2 13.85 9.12 -23.27
C SER A 2 13.02 9.24 -21.98
N THR A 3 13.36 10.19 -21.11
CA THR A 3 12.65 10.51 -19.85
C THR A 3 11.31 11.23 -20.08
N ALA A 4 10.85 11.33 -21.33
CA ALA A 4 9.83 12.30 -21.72
C ALA A 4 8.39 11.99 -21.24
N ASN A 5 8.11 10.84 -20.62
CA ASN A 5 6.76 10.50 -20.14
C ASN A 5 6.79 9.66 -18.84
N LEU A 6 7.70 9.95 -17.90
CA LEU A 6 7.54 9.41 -16.55
C LEU A 6 6.37 10.14 -15.86
N PRO A 7 5.46 9.43 -15.16
CA PRO A 7 4.46 10.10 -14.33
C PRO A 7 5.12 11.10 -13.38
N ALA A 8 4.44 12.21 -13.08
CA ALA A 8 4.98 13.28 -12.23
C ALA A 8 5.53 12.75 -10.89
N LEU A 9 4.89 11.70 -10.35
CA LEU A 9 5.34 10.90 -9.21
C LEU A 9 6.81 10.47 -9.32
N TYR A 10 7.17 9.81 -10.43
CA TYR A 10 8.50 9.24 -10.65
C TYR A 10 9.56 10.31 -10.91
N THR A 11 9.18 11.39 -11.58
CA THR A 11 10.11 12.52 -11.79
C THR A 11 10.49 13.17 -10.46
N TYR A 12 9.53 13.36 -9.55
CA TYR A 12 9.81 13.92 -8.22
C TYR A 12 10.65 12.98 -7.35
N LEU A 13 10.36 11.67 -7.38
CA LEU A 13 11.12 10.67 -6.62
C LEU A 13 12.56 10.51 -7.12
N GLN A 14 12.84 10.88 -8.37
CA GLN A 14 14.20 10.88 -8.94
C GLN A 14 15.02 12.12 -8.57
N GLU A 15 14.42 13.17 -8.01
CA GLU A 15 15.15 14.34 -7.51
C GLU A 15 16.08 13.92 -6.36
N GLU A 16 17.35 14.35 -6.39
CA GLU A 16 18.39 13.87 -5.46
C GLU A 16 18.00 14.03 -3.98
N LYS A 17 17.41 15.18 -3.63
CA LYS A 17 16.95 15.45 -2.24
C LYS A 17 15.82 14.53 -1.82
N THR A 18 14.81 14.35 -2.68
CA THR A 18 13.67 13.47 -2.42
C THR A 18 14.13 12.03 -2.32
N ARG A 19 15.01 11.59 -3.22
CA ARG A 19 15.56 10.24 -3.22
C ARG A 19 16.36 9.95 -1.95
N ALA A 20 17.20 10.89 -1.50
CA ALA A 20 17.91 10.76 -0.23
C ALA A 20 16.95 10.63 0.94
N TYR A 21 15.92 11.49 1.01
CA TYR A 21 14.89 11.40 2.03
C TYR A 21 14.14 10.06 2.01
N VAL A 22 13.76 9.57 0.81
CA VAL A 22 13.12 8.26 0.66
C VAL A 22 14.03 7.13 1.12
N ALA A 23 15.33 7.20 0.80
CA ALA A 23 16.32 6.22 1.25
C ALA A 23 16.42 6.19 2.78
N ASP A 24 16.54 7.36 3.42
CA ASP A 24 16.61 7.50 4.88
C ASP A 24 15.37 6.89 5.55
N GLN A 25 14.18 7.15 5.00
CA GLN A 25 12.92 6.63 5.52
C GLN A 25 12.77 5.12 5.33
N ILE A 26 13.23 4.58 4.19
CA ILE A 26 13.29 3.13 3.96
C ILE A 26 14.23 2.50 4.98
N GLU A 27 15.43 3.03 5.17
CA GLU A 27 16.40 2.53 6.13
C GLU A 27 15.87 2.58 7.56
N GLU A 28 15.34 3.73 7.98
CA GLU A 28 14.76 3.94 9.31
C GLU A 28 13.61 2.95 9.59
N SER A 29 12.71 2.75 8.61
CA SER A 29 11.59 1.81 8.75
C SER A 29 12.02 0.35 8.95
N GLN A 30 13.24 0.01 8.55
CA GLN A 30 13.82 -1.33 8.62
C GLN A 30 14.68 -1.54 9.88
N LEU A 31 15.05 -0.48 10.63
CA LEU A 31 15.87 -0.61 11.83
C LEU A 31 15.23 -1.51 12.89
N MET A 32 13.91 -1.39 13.05
CA MET A 32 13.13 -2.09 14.08
C MET A 32 12.57 -3.44 13.64
N VAL A 33 12.75 -3.79 12.36
CA VAL A 33 12.35 -5.11 11.87
C VAL A 33 13.34 -6.14 12.42
N PRO A 34 12.90 -7.18 13.13
CA PRO A 34 13.78 -8.24 13.60
C PRO A 34 14.57 -8.82 12.42
N PRO A 35 15.88 -9.11 12.55
CA PRO A 35 16.68 -9.60 11.44
C PRO A 35 16.06 -10.80 10.73
N PHE A 36 15.49 -11.75 11.46
CA PHE A 36 14.88 -12.95 10.85
C PHE A 36 13.62 -12.66 10.02
N GLU A 37 12.99 -11.50 10.19
CA GLU A 37 11.84 -11.03 9.42
C GLU A 37 12.25 -10.11 8.28
N LYS A 38 13.52 -9.65 8.19
CA LYS A 38 13.95 -8.80 7.08
C LYS A 38 14.06 -9.60 5.80
N MET A 39 13.32 -9.17 4.76
CA MET A 39 13.35 -9.81 3.44
C MET A 39 14.77 -9.88 2.86
N GLU A 40 15.60 -8.86 3.12
CA GLU A 40 16.99 -8.79 2.63
C GLU A 40 17.86 -9.95 3.13
N ASN A 41 17.58 -10.52 4.30
CA ASN A 41 18.39 -11.62 4.83
C ASN A 41 18.19 -12.93 4.05
N LEU A 42 17.08 -13.05 3.30
CA LEU A 42 16.86 -14.18 2.40
C LEU A 42 17.77 -14.14 1.16
N THR A 43 18.50 -13.05 0.91
CA THR A 43 19.55 -13.02 -0.13
C THR A 43 20.70 -13.97 0.18
N ASN A 44 20.94 -14.29 1.47
CA ASN A 44 21.90 -15.29 1.86
C ASN A 44 21.27 -16.69 1.75
N THR A 45 21.58 -17.40 0.67
CA THR A 45 21.07 -18.75 0.40
C THR A 45 21.35 -19.74 1.53
N SER A 46 22.53 -19.68 2.16
CA SER A 46 22.88 -20.58 3.26
C SER A 46 22.02 -20.31 4.49
N TYR A 47 21.76 -19.03 4.80
CA TYR A 47 20.84 -18.64 5.87
C TYR A 47 19.41 -19.11 5.55
N ALA A 48 18.92 -18.81 4.34
CA ALA A 48 17.55 -19.14 3.94
C ALA A 48 17.29 -20.66 4.01
N GLN A 49 18.23 -21.47 3.52
CA GLN A 49 18.16 -22.92 3.57
C GLN A 49 18.32 -23.50 4.98
N ALA A 50 19.08 -22.84 5.87
CA ALA A 50 19.29 -23.32 7.23
C ALA A 50 18.06 -23.09 8.12
N HIS A 51 17.30 -22.02 7.90
CA HIS A 51 16.23 -21.58 8.79
C HIS A 51 14.82 -21.77 8.23
N PHE A 52 14.65 -21.88 6.90
CA PHE A 52 13.32 -21.97 6.31
C PHE A 52 13.12 -23.23 5.47
N GLN A 53 11.87 -23.66 5.37
CA GLN A 53 11.44 -24.74 4.50
C GLN A 53 9.99 -24.53 4.09
N PHE A 54 9.59 -25.02 2.91
CA PHE A 54 8.17 -25.11 2.64
C PHE A 54 7.61 -26.39 3.26
N GLN A 55 6.47 -26.25 3.93
CA GLN A 55 5.72 -27.34 4.54
C GLN A 55 4.32 -27.40 3.94
N GLN A 56 3.83 -28.61 3.71
CA GLN A 56 2.48 -28.81 3.19
C GLN A 56 1.44 -28.37 4.23
N ASP A 57 0.50 -27.56 3.77
CA ASP A 57 -0.66 -27.08 4.52
C ASP A 57 -1.90 -27.20 3.62
N GLY A 58 -2.68 -28.27 3.83
CA GLY A 58 -3.77 -28.65 2.93
C GLY A 58 -3.29 -28.84 1.47
N ASN A 59 -3.84 -28.01 0.58
CA ASN A 59 -3.54 -28.04 -0.87
C ASN A 59 -2.43 -27.06 -1.30
N VAL A 60 -1.80 -26.38 -0.35
CA VAL A 60 -0.71 -25.44 -0.60
C VAL A 60 0.54 -25.86 0.17
N ASN A 61 1.69 -25.29 -0.17
CA ASN A 61 2.85 -25.36 0.70
C ASN A 61 3.19 -23.95 1.18
N ILE A 62 3.33 -23.76 2.48
CA ILE A 62 3.64 -22.48 3.11
C ILE A 62 5.11 -22.47 3.53
N LEU A 63 5.79 -21.33 3.39
CA LEU A 63 7.14 -21.17 3.89
C LEU A 63 7.08 -21.00 5.42
N VAL A 64 7.76 -21.86 6.16
CA VAL A 64 7.78 -21.87 7.64
C VAL A 64 9.22 -21.81 8.15
N ASN A 65 9.37 -21.43 9.42
CA ASN A 65 10.63 -21.55 10.13
C ASN A 65 10.86 -23.03 10.52
N ARG A 66 12.11 -23.49 10.47
CA ARG A 66 12.54 -24.83 10.86
C ARG A 66 12.57 -25.06 12.38
N ASP A 67 12.42 -24.02 13.18
CA ASP A 67 12.49 -24.08 14.66
C ASP A 67 11.33 -24.86 15.34
N GLY A 68 10.57 -25.65 14.58
CA GLY A 68 9.62 -26.67 15.10
C GLY A 68 8.18 -26.20 15.27
N GLU A 69 7.90 -24.90 15.12
CA GLU A 69 6.54 -24.38 15.05
C GLU A 69 6.08 -24.33 13.58
N VAL A 70 4.93 -24.94 13.27
CA VAL A 70 4.29 -24.85 11.94
C VAL A 70 3.56 -23.52 11.84
N MET A 71 4.32 -22.42 11.89
CA MET A 71 3.81 -21.08 11.65
C MET A 71 4.43 -20.52 10.37
N GLU A 72 3.58 -19.93 9.53
CA GLU A 72 4.01 -19.26 8.31
C GLU A 72 5.03 -18.16 8.65
N SER A 73 6.18 -18.20 7.98
CA SER A 73 7.19 -17.17 8.09
C SER A 73 6.72 -15.90 7.40
N VAL A 74 6.79 -14.79 8.12
CA VAL A 74 6.42 -13.48 7.64
C VAL A 74 7.68 -12.63 7.49
N PHE A 75 7.80 -11.95 6.35
CA PHE A 75 8.92 -11.11 6.02
C PHE A 75 8.47 -9.67 5.75
N SER A 76 9.26 -8.72 6.21
CA SER A 76 9.05 -7.29 6.02
C SER A 76 9.92 -6.73 4.92
N MET A 77 9.35 -5.84 4.11
CA MET A 77 10.06 -5.03 3.12
C MET A 77 9.44 -3.64 3.02
N THR A 78 10.24 -2.63 2.69
CA THR A 78 9.75 -1.24 2.52
C THR A 78 9.99 -0.76 1.11
N GLY A 79 9.05 0.01 0.57
CA GLY A 79 9.22 0.72 -0.68
C GLY A 79 8.22 1.86 -0.82
N VAL A 80 8.28 2.54 -1.96
CA VAL A 80 7.32 3.54 -2.38
C VAL A 80 6.14 2.85 -3.05
N LEU A 81 4.94 3.09 -2.53
CA LEU A 81 3.69 2.59 -3.08
C LEU A 81 3.42 3.23 -4.45
N THR A 82 3.35 2.43 -5.50
CA THR A 82 3.02 2.91 -6.85
C THR A 82 1.59 2.56 -7.23
N GLY A 83 1.13 1.37 -6.83
CA GLY A 83 -0.18 0.86 -7.20
C GLY A 83 -0.78 0.02 -6.09
N LYS A 84 -2.10 -0.01 -6.00
CA LYS A 84 -2.82 -0.82 -5.01
C LYS A 84 -4.19 -1.24 -5.48
N SER A 85 -4.70 -2.27 -4.81
CA SER A 85 -6.11 -2.63 -4.70
C SER A 85 -6.29 -3.16 -3.29
N THR A 86 -6.94 -2.43 -2.40
CA THR A 86 -7.12 -2.85 -1.01
C THR A 86 -8.49 -2.37 -0.53
N MET A 87 -9.07 -3.06 0.45
CA MET A 87 -10.28 -2.60 1.11
C MET A 87 -10.08 -1.21 1.79
N PRO A 88 -11.16 -0.42 1.97
CA PRO A 88 -12.53 -0.66 1.48
C PRO A 88 -12.69 -0.32 -0.01
N TYR A 89 -13.53 -1.09 -0.71
CA TYR A 89 -13.87 -0.85 -2.12
C TYR A 89 -15.14 0.00 -2.25
N LEU A 90 -15.06 1.05 -3.07
CA LEU A 90 -16.20 1.96 -3.28
C LEU A 90 -17.17 1.42 -4.33
N THR A 91 -16.67 0.61 -5.27
CA THR A 91 -17.46 0.07 -6.37
C THR A 91 -17.13 -1.39 -6.67
N ASN A 92 -18.12 -2.17 -7.08
CA ASN A 92 -17.92 -3.53 -7.63
C ASN A 92 -16.97 -3.57 -8.85
N ARG A 93 -16.82 -2.44 -9.55
CA ARG A 93 -15.90 -2.34 -10.68
C ARG A 93 -14.45 -2.50 -10.23
N GLU A 94 -14.08 -2.00 -9.05
CA GLU A 94 -12.71 -2.13 -8.50
C GLU A 94 -12.31 -3.59 -8.26
N LEU A 95 -13.28 -4.46 -7.93
CA LEU A 95 -13.05 -5.90 -7.70
C LEU A 95 -12.86 -6.70 -9.00
N THR A 96 -13.43 -6.19 -10.09
CA THR A 96 -13.54 -6.90 -11.37
C THR A 96 -12.60 -6.36 -12.44
N GLN A 97 -11.99 -5.19 -12.20
CA GLN A 97 -10.91 -4.69 -13.05
C GLN A 97 -9.70 -5.64 -12.97
N ILE A 98 -9.18 -5.99 -14.15
CA ILE A 98 -7.91 -6.69 -14.27
C ILE A 98 -6.84 -5.60 -14.40
N PRO A 99 -6.09 -5.27 -13.33
CA PRO A 99 -4.94 -4.39 -13.47
C PRO A 99 -3.88 -5.07 -14.34
N ALA A 100 -3.03 -4.27 -14.98
CA ALA A 100 -1.98 -4.78 -15.87
C ALA A 100 -1.00 -5.76 -15.18
N TYR A 101 -0.90 -5.69 -13.86
CA TYR A 101 0.10 -6.38 -13.06
C TYR A 101 -0.48 -7.04 -11.80
N GLY A 102 -1.79 -7.20 -11.71
CA GLY A 102 -2.46 -7.85 -10.57
C GLY A 102 -3.56 -8.81 -11.03
N ARG A 103 -4.15 -9.53 -10.08
CA ARG A 103 -5.25 -10.47 -10.38
C ARG A 103 -6.58 -9.87 -9.92
N PHE A 104 -7.64 -10.12 -10.70
CA PHE A 104 -8.99 -9.80 -10.25
C PHE A 104 -9.31 -10.59 -8.97
N GLY A 105 -10.14 -10.04 -8.08
CA GLY A 105 -10.47 -10.72 -6.83
C GLY A 105 -9.32 -10.82 -5.82
N HIS A 106 -8.27 -10.03 -5.99
CA HIS A 106 -7.15 -9.94 -5.05
C HIS A 106 -7.00 -8.51 -4.52
N GLN A 107 -6.59 -8.43 -3.27
CA GLN A 107 -5.93 -7.26 -2.72
C GLN A 107 -4.46 -7.29 -3.14
N TYR A 108 -3.88 -6.16 -3.52
CA TYR A 108 -2.46 -6.08 -3.84
C TYR A 108 -1.87 -4.71 -3.56
N ILE A 109 -0.55 -4.70 -3.42
CA ILE A 109 0.29 -3.52 -3.36
C ILE A 109 1.48 -3.73 -4.30
N ALA A 110 1.77 -2.72 -5.11
CA ALA A 110 2.96 -2.64 -5.95
C ALA A 110 3.92 -1.61 -5.37
N LEU A 111 5.14 -2.04 -5.06
CA LEU A 111 6.20 -1.22 -4.49
C LEU A 111 7.31 -0.99 -5.53
N THR A 112 7.84 0.22 -5.55
CA THR A 112 9.07 0.60 -6.25
C THR A 112 10.01 1.34 -5.30
N ALA A 113 11.26 1.56 -5.70
CA ALA A 113 12.17 2.46 -5.01
C ALA A 113 13.06 3.14 -6.05
N PRO A 114 12.54 4.15 -6.78
CA PRO A 114 13.22 4.70 -7.95
C PRO A 114 14.64 5.16 -7.64
N GLY A 115 15.61 4.65 -8.39
CA GLY A 115 17.03 4.96 -8.20
C GLY A 115 17.67 4.42 -6.92
N LEU A 116 17.01 3.51 -6.19
CA LEU A 116 17.56 2.81 -5.01
C LEU A 116 17.69 1.32 -5.30
N SER A 117 18.69 0.66 -4.72
CA SER A 117 18.92 -0.79 -4.89
C SER A 117 17.95 -1.66 -4.08
N THR A 118 17.13 -1.06 -3.21
CA THR A 118 16.22 -1.77 -2.29
C THR A 118 15.34 -2.81 -3.00
N ILE A 119 14.68 -2.42 -4.10
CA ILE A 119 13.81 -3.36 -4.84
C ILE A 119 14.62 -4.46 -5.53
N ALA A 120 15.82 -4.15 -6.04
CA ALA A 120 16.69 -5.17 -6.61
C ALA A 120 17.13 -6.20 -5.57
N THR A 121 17.46 -5.77 -4.35
CA THR A 121 17.76 -6.65 -3.21
C THR A 121 16.56 -7.54 -2.85
N ILE A 122 15.36 -6.95 -2.79
CA ILE A 122 14.12 -7.68 -2.52
C ILE A 122 13.84 -8.70 -3.63
N LYS A 123 13.99 -8.33 -4.91
CA LYS A 123 13.83 -9.26 -6.03
C LYS A 123 14.82 -10.41 -5.95
N HIS A 124 16.06 -10.14 -5.53
CA HIS A 124 17.04 -11.19 -5.30
C HIS A 124 16.62 -12.14 -4.17
N ALA A 125 16.14 -11.62 -3.04
CA ALA A 125 15.57 -12.44 -1.96
C ALA A 125 14.39 -13.30 -2.44
N ILE A 126 13.46 -12.74 -3.23
CA ILE A 126 12.35 -13.49 -3.84
C ILE A 126 12.89 -14.59 -4.76
N SER A 127 13.95 -14.32 -5.52
CA SER A 127 14.58 -15.33 -6.39
C SER A 127 15.16 -16.50 -5.60
N VAL A 128 15.74 -16.26 -4.42
CA VAL A 128 16.22 -17.32 -3.53
C VAL A 128 15.05 -18.16 -3.02
N VAL A 129 13.95 -17.53 -2.58
CA VAL A 129 12.73 -18.26 -2.18
C VAL A 129 12.13 -19.06 -3.33
N HIS A 130 12.17 -18.52 -4.56
CA HIS A 130 11.72 -19.23 -5.76
C HIS A 130 12.56 -20.48 -6.05
N VAL A 131 13.89 -20.40 -5.88
CA VAL A 131 14.77 -21.57 -5.95
C VAL A 131 14.42 -22.59 -4.86
N MET A 132 14.16 -22.15 -3.62
CA MET A 132 13.71 -23.06 -2.56
C MET A 132 12.39 -23.76 -2.92
N ALA A 133 11.45 -23.02 -3.51
CA ALA A 133 10.17 -23.57 -3.96
C ALA A 133 10.34 -24.57 -5.11
N SER A 134 11.28 -24.31 -6.04
CA SER A 134 11.50 -25.17 -7.20
C SER A 134 12.06 -26.54 -6.83
N LEU A 135 12.83 -26.62 -5.73
CA LEU A 135 13.37 -27.87 -5.19
C LEU A 135 12.30 -28.80 -4.60
N ILE A 136 11.11 -28.28 -4.30
CA ILE A 136 10.00 -29.02 -3.68
C ILE A 136 8.94 -29.40 -4.72
N CYS A 137 8.85 -28.62 -5.79
CA CYS A 137 7.95 -28.90 -6.90
C CYS A 137 8.58 -29.93 -7.85
N PRO A 138 7.77 -30.74 -8.57
CA PRO A 138 8.26 -31.54 -9.69
C PRO A 138 9.03 -30.68 -10.71
N GLU A 139 10.05 -31.25 -11.35
CA GLU A 139 10.87 -30.53 -12.31
C GLU A 139 10.01 -29.86 -13.42
N GLY A 140 10.25 -28.59 -13.69
CA GLY A 140 9.51 -27.81 -14.69
C GLY A 140 8.03 -27.52 -14.36
N SER A 141 7.55 -27.87 -13.16
CA SER A 141 6.16 -27.63 -12.76
C SER A 141 5.93 -26.25 -12.13
N LEU A 142 6.96 -25.66 -11.51
CA LEU A 142 6.89 -24.30 -10.96
C LEU A 142 6.99 -23.27 -12.08
N ARG A 143 6.02 -22.35 -12.15
CA ARG A 143 6.05 -21.24 -13.10
C ARG A 143 7.28 -20.35 -12.85
N PRO A 144 7.90 -19.82 -13.92
CA PRO A 144 9.03 -18.91 -13.78
C PRO A 144 8.63 -17.65 -13.03
N LEU A 145 9.57 -17.08 -12.28
CA LEU A 145 9.40 -15.74 -11.71
C LEU A 145 9.23 -14.74 -12.87
N THR A 146 8.25 -13.85 -12.74
CA THR A 146 8.04 -12.78 -13.74
C THR A 146 8.52 -11.48 -13.14
N ASP A 147 9.48 -10.85 -13.80
CA ASP A 147 9.90 -9.50 -13.43
C ASP A 147 8.78 -8.51 -13.70
N LEU A 148 8.56 -7.60 -12.75
CA LEU A 148 7.65 -6.49 -12.90
C LEU A 148 8.44 -5.19 -13.02
N PHE A 149 8.11 -4.41 -14.05
CA PHE A 149 8.64 -3.07 -14.25
C PHE A 149 7.47 -2.10 -14.33
N LEU A 150 7.53 -1.04 -13.53
CA LEU A 150 6.52 0.03 -13.52
C LEU A 150 7.22 1.34 -13.84
N ASP A 151 6.79 1.97 -14.93
CA ASP A 151 7.34 3.24 -15.41
C ASP A 151 8.87 3.23 -15.55
N GLY A 152 9.44 2.09 -15.99
CA GLY A 152 10.87 1.93 -16.21
C GLY A 152 11.69 1.59 -14.96
N GLU A 153 11.07 1.47 -13.80
CA GLU A 153 11.71 1.08 -12.54
C GLU A 153 11.36 -0.36 -12.16
N ASP A 154 12.27 -1.03 -11.46
CA ASP A 154 12.00 -2.34 -10.85
C ASP A 154 10.85 -2.22 -9.85
N ALA A 155 9.94 -3.18 -9.91
CA ALA A 155 8.79 -3.24 -9.02
C ALA A 155 8.59 -4.63 -8.43
N VAL A 156 7.97 -4.66 -7.26
CA VAL A 156 7.58 -5.88 -6.56
C VAL A 156 6.10 -5.79 -6.22
N LEU A 157 5.37 -6.90 -6.45
CA LEU A 157 3.93 -6.99 -6.19
C LEU A 157 3.66 -8.03 -5.10
N ALA A 158 3.05 -7.58 -4.00
CA ALA A 158 2.48 -8.46 -2.99
C ALA A 158 0.96 -8.51 -3.16
N SER A 159 0.35 -9.69 -3.04
CA SER A 159 -1.10 -9.82 -3.23
C SER A 159 -1.72 -10.90 -2.35
N ALA A 160 -2.92 -10.65 -1.84
CA ALA A 160 -3.72 -11.61 -1.11
C ALA A 160 -5.09 -11.81 -1.79
N PRO A 161 -5.58 -13.05 -1.96
CA PRO A 161 -6.92 -13.28 -2.48
C PRO A 161 -7.99 -12.77 -1.49
N LEU A 162 -9.09 -12.20 -2.00
CA LEU A 162 -10.19 -11.71 -1.17
C LEU A 162 -10.96 -12.82 -0.43
N GLY A 163 -10.86 -14.05 -0.91
CA GLY A 163 -11.50 -15.21 -0.30
C GLY A 163 -10.82 -16.50 -0.71
N THR A 164 -10.99 -17.51 0.12
CA THR A 164 -10.49 -18.87 -0.08
C THR A 164 -11.63 -19.74 -0.59
N PRO A 165 -11.44 -20.55 -1.65
CA PRO A 165 -12.47 -21.50 -2.09
C PRO A 165 -12.91 -22.41 -0.95
N ALA A 166 -14.21 -22.66 -0.79
CA ALA A 166 -14.72 -23.42 0.36
C ALA A 166 -14.10 -24.83 0.49
N HIS A 167 -13.74 -25.48 -0.62
CA HIS A 167 -13.08 -26.79 -0.65
C HIS A 167 -11.58 -26.75 -0.32
N HIS A 168 -11.00 -25.56 -0.17
CA HIS A 168 -9.60 -25.34 0.25
C HIS A 168 -9.49 -24.84 1.69
N ALA A 169 -10.60 -24.47 2.33
CA ALA A 169 -10.59 -24.08 3.74
C ALA A 169 -10.36 -25.31 4.63
N HIS A 170 -9.60 -25.13 5.70
CA HIS A 170 -9.42 -26.15 6.72
C HIS A 170 -10.74 -26.37 7.48
N PRO A 171 -11.06 -27.59 7.96
CA PRO A 171 -12.29 -27.84 8.73
C PRO A 171 -12.45 -26.98 9.99
N ASP A 172 -11.33 -26.57 10.58
CA ASP A 172 -11.30 -25.72 11.78
C ASP A 172 -11.30 -24.21 11.44
N ASP A 173 -11.25 -23.85 10.16
CA ASP A 173 -11.33 -22.45 9.75
C ASP A 173 -12.71 -21.89 10.04
N THR A 174 -12.76 -20.71 10.66
CA THR A 174 -14.00 -20.00 10.92
C THR A 174 -14.18 -18.90 9.87
N PRO A 175 -15.19 -18.98 8.99
CA PRO A 175 -15.48 -17.91 8.05
C PRO A 175 -15.78 -16.61 8.77
N LEU A 176 -15.18 -15.53 8.29
CA LEU A 176 -15.37 -14.19 8.80
C LEU A 176 -16.49 -13.49 8.05
N VAL A 177 -17.33 -12.80 8.80
CA VAL A 177 -18.28 -11.83 8.25
C VAL A 177 -17.61 -10.46 8.33
N LEU A 178 -17.36 -9.84 7.18
CA LEU A 178 -16.75 -8.50 7.13
C LEU A 178 -17.66 -7.48 7.82
N THR A 179 -17.06 -6.63 8.64
CA THR A 179 -17.79 -5.54 9.29
C THR A 179 -18.19 -4.46 8.28
N GLN A 180 -19.17 -3.62 8.63
CA GLN A 180 -19.54 -2.45 7.82
C GLN A 180 -18.38 -1.46 7.63
N GLN A 181 -17.38 -1.47 8.50
CA GLN A 181 -16.18 -0.64 8.33
C GLN A 181 -15.23 -1.20 7.27
N GLN A 182 -15.11 -2.53 7.15
CA GLN A 182 -14.23 -3.19 6.19
C GLN A 182 -14.86 -3.26 4.79
N ASP A 183 -16.17 -3.52 4.73
CA ASP A 183 -16.92 -3.65 3.48
C ASP A 183 -18.22 -2.82 3.55
N PRO A 184 -18.14 -1.48 3.51
CA PRO A 184 -19.27 -0.59 3.74
C PRO A 184 -20.43 -0.77 2.75
N ASN A 185 -20.11 -1.25 1.55
CA ASN A 185 -21.08 -1.47 0.47
C ASN A 185 -21.42 -2.96 0.26
N GLY A 186 -20.85 -3.87 1.06
CA GLY A 186 -21.06 -5.32 0.93
C GLY A 186 -20.51 -5.92 -0.37
N HIS A 187 -19.63 -5.21 -1.08
CA HIS A 187 -19.12 -5.61 -2.39
C HIS A 187 -18.22 -6.85 -2.30
N VAL A 188 -17.35 -6.91 -1.30
CA VAL A 188 -16.44 -8.04 -1.11
C VAL A 188 -17.21 -9.28 -0.66
N GLN A 189 -18.13 -9.12 0.30
CA GLN A 189 -19.00 -10.23 0.72
C GLN A 189 -19.82 -10.76 -0.45
N GLN A 190 -20.46 -9.89 -1.23
CA GLN A 190 -21.23 -10.28 -2.40
C GLN A 190 -20.35 -11.02 -3.43
N TYR A 191 -19.15 -10.50 -3.70
CA TYR A 191 -18.19 -11.12 -4.62
C TYR A 191 -17.79 -12.53 -4.17
N CYS A 192 -17.45 -12.71 -2.89
CA CYS A 192 -17.05 -14.01 -2.34
C CYS A 192 -18.22 -15.01 -2.36
N GLN A 193 -19.42 -14.58 -1.94
CA GLN A 193 -20.62 -15.43 -1.94
C GLN A 193 -20.97 -15.93 -3.34
N GLN A 194 -20.97 -15.06 -4.35
CA GLN A 194 -21.28 -15.41 -5.75
C GLN A 194 -20.30 -16.44 -6.34
N ARG A 195 -19.10 -16.56 -5.78
CA ARG A 195 -18.03 -17.44 -6.26
C ARG A 195 -17.77 -18.64 -5.35
N GLY A 196 -18.58 -18.84 -4.30
CA GLY A 196 -18.38 -19.92 -3.34
C GLY A 196 -17.06 -19.81 -2.58
N LEU A 197 -16.62 -18.57 -2.31
CA LEU A 197 -15.43 -18.28 -1.53
C LEU A 197 -15.83 -17.94 -0.08
N LEU A 198 -15.01 -18.39 0.86
CA LEU A 198 -15.07 -18.05 2.27
C LEU A 198 -14.04 -16.96 2.55
N VAL A 199 -14.44 -15.90 3.24
CA VAL A 199 -13.49 -14.91 3.75
C VAL A 199 -12.91 -15.47 5.04
N LEU A 200 -11.60 -15.71 5.08
CA LEU A 200 -10.88 -16.20 6.25
C LEU A 200 -9.96 -15.11 6.80
N GLN A 201 -9.38 -15.35 7.98
CA GLN A 201 -8.38 -14.44 8.56
C GLN A 201 -7.19 -14.23 7.61
N ASP A 202 -6.78 -15.29 6.91
CA ASP A 202 -5.72 -15.26 5.90
C ASP A 202 -6.01 -14.38 4.67
N ASN A 203 -7.27 -14.01 4.44
CA ASN A 203 -7.67 -13.13 3.35
C ASN A 203 -7.66 -11.64 3.75
N GLN A 204 -7.53 -11.36 5.06
CA GLN A 204 -7.48 -9.99 5.56
C GLN A 204 -6.10 -9.38 5.27
N VAL A 205 -6.13 -8.14 4.81
CA VAL A 205 -4.94 -7.29 4.69
C VAL A 205 -5.18 -6.12 5.61
N ASP A 206 -4.41 -6.06 6.68
CA ASP A 206 -4.52 -4.98 7.63
C ASP A 206 -3.66 -3.80 7.17
N VAL A 207 -4.25 -2.59 7.19
CA VAL A 207 -3.59 -1.35 6.80
C VAL A 207 -3.56 -0.42 8.00
N PHE A 208 -2.35 0.00 8.39
CA PHE A 208 -2.15 0.87 9.55
C PHE A 208 -1.40 2.15 9.15
N PRO A 209 -1.74 3.29 9.75
CA PRO A 209 -0.81 4.41 9.80
C PRO A 209 0.34 4.06 10.76
N GLY A 210 1.58 4.23 10.30
CA GLY A 210 2.74 4.28 11.18
C GLY A 210 2.93 5.73 11.61
N PHE A 211 2.80 6.03 12.89
CA PHE A 211 3.03 7.38 13.39
C PHE A 211 4.41 7.49 14.01
N ALA A 212 5.22 8.41 13.51
CA ALA A 212 6.49 8.79 14.13
C ALA A 212 6.22 9.52 15.46
N GLN A 213 6.23 8.84 16.62
CA GLN A 213 6.15 9.53 17.91
C GLN A 213 6.83 8.80 19.08
N GLY A 214 7.58 9.58 19.87
CA GLY A 214 8.25 9.13 21.08
C GLY A 214 7.27 8.92 22.23
N ASN A 215 7.27 7.69 22.76
CA ASN A 215 6.56 7.20 23.94
C ASN A 215 5.03 7.21 23.83
N VAL A 216 4.37 6.06 23.95
CA VAL A 216 3.57 5.65 25.12
C VAL A 216 3.00 4.24 24.93
N SER A 217 2.85 3.57 26.07
CA SER A 217 2.48 2.18 26.33
C SER A 217 1.01 1.85 26.07
N HIS A 218 0.76 0.54 25.96
CA HIS A 218 -0.50 -0.20 26.03
C HIS A 218 -1.14 -0.55 24.68
N LEU A 219 -1.09 -1.85 24.33
CA LEU A 219 -2.20 -2.62 23.76
C LEU A 219 -1.87 -4.12 23.89
N ARG A 220 -2.89 -4.97 24.07
CA ARG A 220 -2.79 -6.42 24.36
C ARG A 220 -3.44 -7.20 23.21
N SER A 221 -2.64 -7.74 22.29
CA SER A 221 -3.04 -8.74 21.30
C SER A 221 -1.78 -9.48 20.80
N ARG A 222 -1.88 -10.67 20.19
CA ARG A 222 -0.70 -11.44 19.73
C ARG A 222 0.19 -10.69 18.72
N PHE A 223 -0.31 -9.59 18.17
CA PHE A 223 0.38 -8.54 17.40
C PHE A 223 1.33 -7.63 18.21
N VAL A 224 1.53 -7.90 19.51
CA VAL A 224 2.29 -7.06 20.47
C VAL A 224 3.79 -7.32 20.50
N ARG A 225 4.33 -8.33 19.81
CA ARG A 225 5.80 -8.45 19.74
C ARG A 225 6.45 -7.29 18.99
N MET A 226 5.75 -6.71 18.01
CA MET A 226 6.20 -5.52 17.31
C MET A 226 6.04 -4.27 18.20
N ALA A 227 4.85 -4.04 18.76
CA ALA A 227 4.55 -2.82 19.53
C ALA A 227 5.28 -2.71 20.89
N ALA A 228 5.57 -3.81 21.57
CA ALA A 228 6.22 -3.77 22.89
C ALA A 228 7.73 -3.44 22.81
N TYR A 229 8.41 -3.80 21.72
CA TYR A 229 9.83 -3.50 21.52
C TYR A 229 10.09 -2.06 21.07
N LEU A 230 9.06 -1.35 20.59
CA LEU A 230 9.15 0.01 20.04
C LEU A 230 9.24 1.10 21.11
N SER A 231 9.28 0.79 22.40
CA SER A 231 9.15 1.81 23.46
C SER A 231 10.47 2.35 24.03
N THR A 232 11.64 1.92 23.55
CA THR A 232 12.93 2.38 24.10
C THR A 232 13.99 2.62 23.03
N SER A 233 13.95 3.83 22.46
CA SER A 233 15.08 4.57 21.86
C SER A 233 15.34 4.39 20.35
N ALA A 234 15.17 5.53 19.64
CA ALA A 234 15.51 5.87 18.23
C ALA A 234 14.58 5.31 17.12
N GLY A 235 13.86 6.22 16.44
CA GLY A 235 13.04 5.94 15.25
C GLY A 235 11.69 5.27 15.57
N MET A 236 10.78 6.01 16.21
CA MET A 236 9.60 5.44 16.88
C MET A 236 8.37 5.47 15.96
N TYR A 237 8.03 4.38 15.26
CA TYR A 237 6.75 4.27 14.54
C TYR A 237 5.75 3.41 15.31
N ASP A 238 4.68 4.00 15.85
CA ASP A 238 3.59 3.26 16.50
C ASP A 238 2.54 2.83 15.47
N LEU A 239 2.19 1.53 15.49
CA LEU A 239 1.07 0.97 14.73
C LEU A 239 -0.21 1.19 15.53
N HIS A 240 -1.04 2.16 15.11
CA HIS A 240 -2.32 2.37 15.76
C HIS A 240 -3.31 1.28 15.34
N GLY A 241 -3.67 0.42 16.30
CA GLY A 241 -4.78 -0.51 16.17
C GLY A 241 -6.10 0.26 16.15
N GLY A 242 -6.56 0.64 14.96
CA GLY A 242 -7.82 1.35 14.80
C GLY A 242 -8.18 1.53 13.34
N THR A 243 -9.21 0.79 12.90
CA THR A 243 -9.98 0.95 11.64
C THR A 243 -9.23 0.81 10.32
N SER A 244 -9.87 0.12 9.38
CA SER A 244 -9.64 0.12 7.93
C SER A 244 -9.88 1.53 7.30
N GLY A 245 -9.25 2.56 7.88
CA GLY A 245 -9.47 3.98 7.57
C GLY A 245 -8.24 4.71 7.03
N ALA A 246 -7.04 4.15 7.20
CA ALA A 246 -5.84 4.71 6.57
C ALA A 246 -5.85 4.38 5.07
N LEU A 247 -6.05 5.41 4.24
CA LEU A 247 -6.10 5.26 2.79
C LEU A 247 -4.69 5.24 2.20
N LEU A 248 -4.27 4.06 1.76
CA LEU A 248 -3.06 3.90 0.95
C LEU A 248 -3.14 4.78 -0.32
N ARG A 249 -2.08 5.52 -0.63
CA ARG A 249 -1.97 6.45 -1.76
C ARG A 249 -0.63 6.26 -2.48
N ALA A 250 -0.64 6.36 -3.80
CA ALA A 250 0.61 6.34 -4.57
C ALA A 250 1.55 7.45 -4.08
N GLY A 251 2.85 7.14 -3.97
CA GLY A 251 3.88 8.01 -3.40
C GLY A 251 4.15 7.82 -1.91
N GLN A 252 3.28 7.10 -1.18
CA GLN A 252 3.54 6.77 0.22
C GLN A 252 4.71 5.81 0.35
N ILE A 253 5.55 6.02 1.38
CA ILE A 253 6.50 5.00 1.82
C ILE A 253 5.74 4.02 2.70
N VAL A 254 5.73 2.76 2.30
CA VAL A 254 4.94 1.71 2.96
C VAL A 254 5.87 0.54 3.28
N ARG A 255 5.82 0.09 4.54
CA ARG A 255 6.38 -1.18 4.95
C ARG A 255 5.29 -2.23 4.84
N VAL A 256 5.57 -3.33 4.16
CA VAL A 256 4.63 -4.44 3.99
C VAL A 256 5.19 -5.70 4.59
N GLU A 257 4.29 -6.51 5.12
CA GLU A 257 4.58 -7.87 5.58
C GLU A 257 4.03 -8.88 4.56
N VAL A 258 4.84 -9.87 4.23
CA VAL A 258 4.53 -10.88 3.24
C VAL A 258 4.85 -12.29 3.71
N GLY A 259 4.00 -13.24 3.35
CA GLY A 259 4.26 -14.67 3.42
C GLY A 259 4.53 -15.25 2.03
N PHE A 260 5.07 -16.47 1.97
CA PHE A 260 5.30 -17.18 0.71
C PHE A 260 4.55 -18.50 0.68
N ARG A 261 3.78 -18.71 -0.40
CA ARG A 261 3.01 -19.93 -0.60
C ARG A 261 3.21 -20.49 -2.00
N ILE A 262 3.35 -21.81 -2.11
CA ILE A 262 3.29 -22.54 -3.38
C ILE A 262 1.84 -22.95 -3.58
N VAL A 263 1.23 -22.43 -4.65
CA VAL A 263 -0.19 -22.66 -4.96
C VAL A 263 -0.37 -23.39 -6.29
N PRO A 264 -1.35 -24.30 -6.41
CA PRO A 264 -1.69 -24.90 -7.69
C PRO A 264 -2.34 -23.87 -8.62
N VAL A 265 -1.96 -23.90 -9.91
CA VAL A 265 -2.44 -22.95 -10.94
C VAL A 265 -2.94 -23.65 -12.22
N GLY A 266 -3.17 -24.96 -12.15
CA GLY A 266 -3.61 -25.80 -13.26
C GLY A 266 -3.09 -27.22 -13.13
N GLN A 267 -3.41 -28.09 -14.09
CA GLN A 267 -3.01 -29.51 -14.09
C GLN A 267 -1.48 -29.65 -13.96
N GLY A 268 -1.03 -30.09 -12.79
CA GLY A 268 0.38 -30.35 -12.48
C GLY A 268 1.29 -29.10 -12.52
N LYS A 269 0.73 -27.89 -12.40
CA LYS A 269 1.50 -26.63 -12.40
C LYS A 269 1.32 -25.87 -11.10
N PHE A 270 2.41 -25.32 -10.62
CA PHE A 270 2.48 -24.55 -9.38
C PHE A 270 2.98 -23.13 -9.64
N ALA A 271 2.65 -22.20 -8.76
CA ALA A 271 3.23 -20.87 -8.74
C ALA A 271 3.63 -20.50 -7.32
N LEU A 272 4.76 -19.80 -7.19
CA LEU A 272 5.10 -19.10 -5.96
C LEU A 272 4.25 -17.83 -5.88
N ARG A 273 3.47 -17.70 -4.82
CA ARG A 273 2.68 -16.52 -4.49
C ARG A 273 3.29 -15.84 -3.27
N MET A 274 3.41 -14.52 -3.35
CA MET A 274 3.81 -13.68 -2.22
C MET A 274 2.56 -13.02 -1.66
N ASP A 275 2.15 -13.50 -0.48
CA ASP A 275 0.89 -13.18 0.15
C ASP A 275 1.04 -11.94 1.01
N LEU A 276 0.35 -10.87 0.65
CA LEU A 276 0.31 -9.65 1.44
C LEU A 276 -0.43 -9.91 2.76
N LYS A 277 0.21 -9.64 3.90
CA LYS A 277 -0.39 -9.82 5.23
C LYS A 277 -0.83 -8.49 5.84
N SER A 278 0.06 -7.52 5.80
CA SER A 278 -0.22 -6.19 6.33
C SER A 278 0.57 -5.12 5.56
N ALA A 279 0.13 -3.88 5.71
CA ALA A 279 0.81 -2.71 5.20
C ALA A 279 0.76 -1.59 6.24
N ALA A 280 1.90 -0.94 6.46
CA ALA A 280 2.02 0.18 7.37
C ALA A 280 2.60 1.39 6.64
N ILE A 281 1.92 2.53 6.72
CA ILE A 281 2.32 3.79 6.09
C ILE A 281 3.42 4.40 6.95
N MET A 282 4.65 4.45 6.47
CA MET A 282 5.80 4.98 7.21
C MET A 282 5.91 6.50 7.08
N ASN A 283 5.23 7.12 6.10
CA ASN A 283 5.35 8.54 5.86
C ASN A 283 4.09 9.13 5.23
N ASP A 284 3.47 10.11 5.89
CA ASP A 284 2.38 10.91 5.31
C ASP A 284 2.84 12.30 4.82
N ASP A 285 4.01 12.78 5.28
CA ASP A 285 4.56 14.11 4.93
C ASP A 285 5.08 14.18 3.48
N VAL A 286 5.64 13.08 2.96
CA VAL A 286 6.07 12.98 1.54
C VAL A 286 4.88 13.14 0.62
N VAL A 287 3.75 12.52 0.94
CA VAL A 287 2.52 12.64 0.14
C VAL A 287 2.01 14.08 0.13
N ALA A 288 2.08 14.77 1.27
CA ALA A 288 1.68 16.17 1.35
C ALA A 288 2.57 17.04 0.45
N ALA A 289 3.90 16.90 0.53
CA ALA A 289 4.85 17.62 -0.32
C ALA A 289 4.66 17.29 -1.81
N MET A 290 4.38 16.03 -2.15
CA MET A 290 4.09 15.57 -3.51
C MET A 290 2.78 16.14 -4.07
N ALA A 291 1.73 16.19 -3.26
CA ALA A 291 0.46 16.81 -3.66
C ALA A 291 0.65 18.31 -3.99
N PHE A 292 1.51 19.01 -3.24
CA PHE A 292 1.90 20.39 -3.57
C PHE A 292 2.73 20.47 -4.86
N ALA A 293 3.66 19.56 -5.11
CA ALA A 293 4.45 19.51 -6.34
C ALA A 293 3.58 19.21 -7.58
N GLU A 294 2.61 18.29 -7.47
CA GLU A 294 1.63 18.01 -8.51
C GLU A 294 0.71 19.21 -8.78
N ALA A 295 0.25 19.89 -7.73
CA ALA A 295 -0.52 21.13 -7.89
C ALA A 295 0.30 22.23 -8.59
N ALA A 296 1.56 22.41 -8.20
CA ALA A 296 2.46 23.39 -8.80
C ALA A 296 2.80 23.06 -10.26
N THR A 297 3.00 21.79 -10.61
CA THR A 297 3.24 21.36 -12.00
C THR A 297 2.00 21.52 -12.87
N ARG A 298 0.79 21.26 -12.35
CA ARG A 298 -0.48 21.55 -13.05
C ARG A 298 -0.69 23.05 -13.28
N ILE A 299 -0.34 23.90 -12.31
CA ILE A 299 -0.41 25.36 -12.47
C ILE A 299 0.61 25.84 -13.50
N ASN A 300 1.81 25.25 -13.51
CA ASN A 300 2.87 25.61 -14.47
C ASN A 300 2.60 25.09 -15.89
N SER A 301 1.97 23.92 -16.06
CA SER A 301 1.52 23.42 -17.36
C SER A 301 0.33 24.22 -17.89
N ALA A 302 -0.59 24.65 -17.02
CA ALA A 302 -1.65 25.59 -17.38
C ALA A 302 -1.10 26.97 -17.80
N ARG A 303 -0.04 27.47 -17.15
CA ARG A 303 0.67 28.71 -17.55
C ARG A 303 1.51 28.56 -18.82
N ARG A 304 1.99 27.35 -19.13
CA ARG A 304 2.74 27.05 -20.37
C ARG A 304 1.86 26.78 -21.58
N THR A 305 0.54 26.68 -21.40
CA THR A 305 -0.41 26.67 -22.52
C THR A 305 -0.75 28.11 -22.90
N ILE A 306 0.23 28.84 -23.44
CA ILE A 306 -0.06 30.06 -24.19
C ILE A 306 -0.69 29.61 -25.50
N SER A 307 -2.00 29.75 -25.62
CA SER A 307 -2.68 29.71 -26.92
C SER A 307 -2.08 30.80 -27.79
N VAL A 308 -1.16 30.43 -28.69
CA VAL A 308 -0.77 31.28 -29.82
C VAL A 308 -1.82 31.06 -30.89
N ALA A 309 -2.95 31.75 -30.75
CA ALA A 309 -3.89 31.92 -31.84
C ALA A 309 -3.28 32.92 -32.85
N GLY A 310 -2.85 32.39 -33.99
CA GLY A 310 -2.41 33.19 -35.15
C GLY A 310 -3.56 34.00 -35.77
N PRO A 311 -3.24 35.02 -36.59
CA PRO A 311 -4.18 36.05 -36.99
C PRO A 311 -5.08 35.65 -38.18
N GLY A 312 -6.40 35.65 -37.94
CA GLY A 312 -7.46 36.07 -38.87
C GLY A 312 -8.33 34.98 -39.56
N PRO A 313 -9.50 35.34 -40.15
CA PRO A 313 -10.34 36.54 -39.98
C PRO A 313 -11.86 36.25 -39.74
N SER A 314 -12.60 37.32 -39.38
CA SER A 314 -14.09 37.46 -39.33
C SER A 314 -14.80 36.80 -38.12
N THR A 315 -15.69 37.42 -37.34
CA THR A 315 -16.43 38.70 -37.40
C THR A 315 -17.11 38.91 -36.02
N ILE A 316 -17.06 40.16 -35.46
CA ILE A 316 -18.17 40.90 -34.76
C ILE A 316 -18.84 40.20 -33.53
N LEU A 317 -19.01 40.71 -32.30
CA LEU A 317 -18.97 41.98 -31.53
C LEU A 317 -18.85 41.55 -30.03
N ALA A 318 -18.26 42.27 -29.08
CA ALA A 318 -18.76 43.54 -28.56
C ALA A 318 -17.72 44.23 -27.67
N ARG A 319 -17.63 45.56 -27.80
CA ARG A 319 -16.95 46.47 -26.89
C ARG A 319 -17.78 46.61 -25.61
N VAL A 320 -17.18 46.38 -24.44
CA VAL A 320 -17.56 47.09 -23.22
C VAL A 320 -16.32 47.77 -22.65
N LYS A 321 -16.33 49.10 -22.72
CA LYS A 321 -15.40 49.98 -22.03
C LYS A 321 -15.82 50.09 -20.56
N ARG A 322 -14.92 49.64 -19.68
CA ARG A 322 -14.38 50.34 -18.49
C ARG A 322 -15.38 50.89 -17.44
N ALA A 323 -15.20 50.46 -16.19
CA ALA A 323 -15.11 51.39 -15.06
C ALA A 323 -14.09 50.87 -14.03
N LYS A 324 -13.03 51.64 -13.82
CA LYS A 324 -12.15 51.57 -12.65
C LYS A 324 -12.92 52.06 -11.43
N ARG A 325 -12.84 51.36 -10.30
CA ARG A 325 -12.99 51.99 -8.99
C ARG A 325 -11.85 51.50 -8.09
N ASN A 326 -10.87 52.37 -7.91
CA ASN A 326 -9.97 52.30 -6.77
C ASN A 326 -10.75 52.77 -5.54
N GLN A 327 -10.55 52.12 -4.40
CA GLN A 327 -10.35 52.81 -3.13
C GLN A 327 -9.58 51.90 -2.18
N ALA A 328 -8.42 52.39 -1.80
CA ALA A 328 -7.63 51.94 -0.65
C ALA A 328 -7.90 52.89 0.53
N ALA A 329 -7.50 52.44 1.72
CA ALA A 329 -7.52 53.09 3.04
C ALA A 329 -8.88 52.95 3.77
N THR A 330 -8.96 52.68 5.08
CA THR A 330 -7.97 52.87 6.16
C THR A 330 -8.35 52.00 7.38
N GLU A 331 -7.36 51.74 8.22
CA GLU A 331 -7.43 51.10 9.53
C GLU A 331 -8.26 51.86 10.59
N LYS A 332 -8.66 51.09 11.61
CA LYS A 332 -8.72 51.39 13.05
C LYS A 332 -9.98 51.99 13.71
N ASP A 333 -10.43 51.20 14.69
CA ASP A 333 -10.80 51.54 16.08
C ASP A 333 -12.23 51.18 16.55
N VAL A 334 -12.24 50.71 17.82
CA VAL A 334 -13.35 50.54 18.79
C VAL A 334 -14.13 49.22 18.64
N ALA A 335 -13.82 48.13 19.38
CA ALA A 335 -13.99 47.89 20.82
C ALA A 335 -15.46 47.80 21.30
N ASP A 336 -15.74 46.71 22.02
CA ASP A 336 -16.87 46.45 22.93
C ASP A 336 -18.30 46.42 22.37
N MET A 337 -18.92 45.22 22.38
CA MET A 337 -19.95 44.92 23.39
C MET A 337 -20.43 43.46 23.33
N ASP A 338 -20.37 42.88 24.52
CA ASP A 338 -21.06 41.75 25.09
C ASP A 338 -22.49 41.42 24.61
N THR A 339 -22.73 40.10 24.53
CA THR A 339 -23.88 39.35 25.07
C THR A 339 -25.27 39.36 24.39
N LEU A 340 -25.92 38.21 24.61
CA LEU A 340 -27.35 37.88 24.55
C LEU A 340 -27.97 37.49 23.21
N GLY A 341 -28.43 36.23 23.16
CA GLY A 341 -29.33 35.73 22.13
C GLY A 341 -29.55 34.23 22.18
N ASP A 342 -29.80 33.69 23.38
CA ASP A 342 -30.23 32.31 23.57
C ASP A 342 -31.70 32.15 23.13
N LEU A 343 -32.04 30.94 22.68
CA LEU A 343 -33.38 30.30 22.59
C LEU A 343 -34.30 30.67 21.38
N PRO A 344 -35.37 29.89 21.04
CA PRO A 344 -35.74 28.50 21.42
C PRO A 344 -36.56 27.63 20.39
N PHE A 345 -36.72 26.33 20.76
CA PHE A 345 -37.84 25.37 20.52
C PHE A 345 -37.87 24.46 19.25
N PRO A 346 -38.51 23.27 19.33
CA PRO A 346 -38.46 22.20 20.35
C PRO A 346 -38.42 20.76 19.75
N PRO A 347 -38.19 19.69 20.54
CA PRO A 347 -38.51 18.32 20.13
C PRO A 347 -39.95 17.94 20.52
N ALA A 348 -40.62 17.15 19.69
CA ALA A 348 -41.88 16.49 20.02
C ALA A 348 -41.73 14.96 19.96
N SER A 349 -42.03 14.36 21.12
CA SER A 349 -42.42 12.98 21.44
C SER A 349 -43.42 12.37 20.44
N THR A 350 -43.52 11.06 20.21
CA THR A 350 -43.54 9.89 21.12
C THR A 350 -42.98 8.64 20.46
#